data_AF-A0A2H0A2P5-F1
#
_entry.id   AF-A0A2H0A2P5-F1
#
_cell.length_a   1.000
_cell.length_b   1.000
_cell.length_c   1.000
_cell.angle_alpha   90.00
_cell.angle_beta   90.00
_cell.angle_gamma   90.00
#
_symmetry.space_group_name_H-M   'P 1'
#
loop_
_entity.id
_entity.type
_entity.pdbx_description
1 polymer ?
#
loop_
_entity_poly.entity_id
_entity_poly.type
_entity_poly.pdbx_seq_one_letter_code
_entity_poly.pdbx_strand_id
1 'polypeptide(L)'
;MLIKTKNCPETAFLDQDQMTQVLLNLMLNALHEALSGQTVEIGVSTDGAHENIVFWAEDEGPGIEAVNLEKIFDPFFTTREKGTGLGLAIVHKIVENHRGRIEVSSPPSGKDHGCRFLITIPMNLETIL
;
A
#
# COMPACT_ATOMS: atom_id res chain seq x y z
N MET A 1 10.85 -1.06 -11.73
CA MET A 1 9.52 -1.30 -11.16
C MET A 1 8.96 -2.59 -11.75
N LEU A 2 8.41 -3.46 -10.91
CA LEU A 2 7.73 -4.69 -11.30
C LEU A 2 6.25 -4.59 -10.96
N ILE A 3 5.38 -5.11 -11.83
CA ILE A 3 3.95 -5.23 -11.58
C ILE A 3 3.61 -6.72 -11.58
N LYS A 4 2.99 -7.20 -10.50
CA LYS A 4 2.60 -8.60 -10.34
C LYS A 4 1.09 -8.75 -10.19
N THR A 5 0.54 -9.77 -10.81
CA THR A 5 -0.85 -10.18 -10.62
C THR A 5 -0.91 -11.67 -10.34
N LYS A 6 -1.82 -12.09 -9.45
CA LYS A 6 -2.04 -13.51 -9.17
C LYS A 6 -3.49 -13.75 -8.77
N ASN A 7 -4.18 -14.65 -9.48
CA ASN A 7 -5.54 -15.06 -9.17
C ASN A 7 -6.53 -13.87 -9.04
N CYS A 8 -6.29 -12.76 -9.74
CA CYS A 8 -7.15 -11.58 -9.68
C CYS A 8 -8.47 -11.84 -10.42
N PRO A 9 -9.60 -11.26 -9.95
CA PRO A 9 -10.82 -11.26 -10.74
C PRO A 9 -10.63 -10.38 -11.98
N GLU A 10 -11.44 -10.61 -13.01
CA GLU A 10 -11.48 -9.73 -14.19
C GLU A 10 -11.94 -8.30 -13.81
N THR A 11 -12.82 -8.20 -12.81
CA THR A 11 -13.37 -6.93 -12.31
C THR A 11 -13.56 -6.96 -10.79
N ALA A 12 -13.53 -5.78 -10.16
CA ALA A 12 -13.88 -5.57 -8.76
C ALA A 12 -14.62 -4.24 -8.62
N PHE A 13 -15.62 -4.18 -7.72
CA PHE A 13 -16.36 -2.96 -7.43
C PHE A 13 -15.60 -2.11 -6.40
N LEU A 14 -14.88 -1.10 -6.86
CA LEU A 14 -14.10 -0.16 -6.05
C LEU A 14 -14.26 1.25 -6.61
N ASP A 15 -14.09 2.27 -5.78
CA ASP A 15 -14.03 3.66 -6.26
C ASP A 15 -12.71 3.87 -7.03
N GLN A 16 -12.82 4.07 -8.35
CA GLN A 16 -11.67 4.17 -9.25
C GLN A 16 -10.74 5.34 -8.91
N ASP A 17 -11.28 6.49 -8.56
CA ASP A 17 -10.49 7.70 -8.29
C ASP A 17 -9.75 7.56 -6.96
N GLN A 18 -10.44 7.05 -5.94
CA GLN A 18 -9.84 6.77 -4.64
C GLN A 18 -8.75 5.68 -4.75
N MET A 19 -9.00 4.58 -5.47
CA MET A 19 -8.01 3.53 -5.62
C MET A 19 -6.81 3.98 -6.48
N THR A 20 -7.03 4.85 -7.46
CA THR A 20 -5.95 5.51 -8.19
C THR A 20 -5.06 6.31 -7.24
N GLN A 21 -5.67 7.08 -6.32
CA GLN A 21 -4.93 7.84 -5.31
C GLN A 21 -4.15 6.94 -4.34
N VAL A 22 -4.74 5.81 -3.92
CA VAL A 22 -4.06 4.81 -3.09
C VAL A 22 -2.81 4.28 -3.77
N LEU A 23 -2.95 3.80 -5.01
CA LEU A 23 -1.85 3.20 -5.76
C LEU A 23 -0.74 4.23 -6.03
N LEU A 24 -1.11 5.46 -6.41
CA LEU A 24 -0.14 6.54 -6.64
C LEU A 24 0.64 6.88 -5.37
N ASN A 25 -0.02 7.04 -4.22
CA ASN A 25 0.65 7.37 -2.97
C ASN A 25 1.62 6.26 -2.54
N LEU A 26 1.21 5.00 -2.66
CA LEU A 26 2.08 3.86 -2.34
C LEU A 26 3.26 3.75 -3.30
N MET A 27 3.02 3.87 -4.61
CA MET A 27 4.08 3.82 -5.63
C MET A 27 5.09 4.96 -5.45
N LEU A 28 4.63 6.19 -5.24
CA LEU A 28 5.51 7.34 -5.04
C LEU A 28 6.31 7.21 -3.75
N ASN A 29 5.73 6.65 -2.69
CA ASN A 29 6.48 6.38 -1.47
C ASN A 29 7.58 5.34 -1.71
N ALA A 30 7.26 4.21 -2.35
CA ALA A 30 8.22 3.17 -2.67
C ALA A 30 9.36 3.66 -3.58
N LEU A 31 9.02 4.42 -4.64
CA LEU A 31 10.01 4.99 -5.57
C LEU A 31 10.91 6.04 -4.91
N HIS A 32 10.42 6.73 -3.89
CA HIS A 32 11.21 7.72 -3.16
C HIS A 32 12.24 7.04 -2.24
N GLU A 33 11.88 5.93 -1.60
CA GLU A 33 12.76 5.22 -0.67
C GLU A 33 13.75 4.29 -1.38
N ALA A 34 13.39 3.76 -2.55
CA ALA A 34 14.27 2.92 -3.36
C ALA A 34 15.44 3.73 -3.93
N LEU A 35 16.66 3.24 -3.71
CA LEU A 35 17.89 3.77 -4.28
C LEU A 35 18.08 3.34 -5.74
N SER A 36 19.01 4.00 -6.44
CA SER A 36 19.35 3.63 -7.82
C SER A 36 19.75 2.15 -7.93
N GLY A 37 19.09 1.43 -8.83
CA GLY A 37 19.31 -0.01 -9.05
C GLY A 37 18.47 -0.93 -8.18
N GLN A 38 17.71 -0.40 -7.22
CA GLN A 38 16.78 -1.17 -6.40
C GLN A 38 15.42 -1.34 -7.08
N THR A 39 14.73 -2.42 -6.70
CA THR A 39 13.43 -2.77 -7.27
C THR A 39 12.29 -2.27 -6.39
N VAL A 40 11.33 -1.59 -7.02
CA VAL A 40 9.98 -1.39 -6.49
C VAL A 40 9.05 -2.42 -7.12
N GLU A 41 8.30 -3.13 -6.31
CA GLU A 41 7.28 -4.10 -6.70
C GLU A 41 5.90 -3.60 -6.29
N ILE A 42 4.97 -3.58 -7.23
CA ILE A 42 3.54 -3.42 -6.98
C ILE A 42 2.86 -4.72 -7.35
N GLY A 43 1.88 -5.14 -6.58
CA GLY A 43 1.06 -6.25 -7.02
C GLY A 43 -0.35 -6.27 -6.48
N VAL A 44 -1.12 -7.14 -7.11
CA VAL A 44 -2.51 -7.40 -6.76
C VAL A 44 -2.79 -8.90 -6.83
N SER A 45 -3.62 -9.38 -5.91
CA SER A 45 -4.15 -10.73 -5.90
C SER A 45 -5.52 -10.78 -5.25
N THR A 46 -6.19 -11.93 -5.30
CA THR A 46 -7.22 -12.24 -4.30
C THR A 46 -6.63 -13.06 -3.18
N ASP A 47 -7.29 -13.05 -2.02
CA ASP A 47 -7.06 -14.09 -1.04
C ASP A 47 -7.56 -15.46 -1.54
N GLY A 48 -7.18 -16.53 -0.83
CA GLY A 48 -7.48 -17.92 -1.22
C GLY A 48 -8.95 -18.30 -1.20
N ALA A 49 -9.82 -17.44 -0.66
CA ALA A 49 -11.27 -17.61 -0.66
C ALA A 49 -11.98 -16.75 -1.72
N HIS A 50 -11.24 -15.90 -2.45
CA HIS A 50 -11.81 -14.89 -3.35
C HIS A 50 -12.84 -13.98 -2.67
N GLU A 51 -12.65 -13.69 -1.38
CA GLU A 51 -13.53 -12.78 -0.63
C GLU A 51 -12.92 -11.38 -0.55
N ASN A 52 -11.60 -11.27 -0.70
CA ASN A 52 -10.88 -10.02 -0.62
C ASN A 52 -9.95 -9.83 -1.81
N ILE A 53 -9.83 -8.58 -2.27
CA ILE A 53 -8.75 -8.12 -3.13
C ILE A 53 -7.60 -7.63 -2.24
N VAL A 54 -6.39 -8.01 -2.60
CA VAL A 54 -5.16 -7.72 -1.86
C VAL A 54 -4.25 -6.94 -2.79
N PHE A 55 -3.83 -5.75 -2.38
CA PHE A 55 -2.82 -4.94 -3.07
C PHE A 55 -1.58 -4.83 -2.21
N TRP A 56 -0.41 -4.75 -2.84
CA TRP A 56 0.80 -4.40 -2.11
C TRP A 56 1.71 -3.48 -2.91
N ALA A 57 2.48 -2.71 -2.16
CA ALA A 57 3.65 -2.00 -2.66
C ALA A 57 4.83 -2.37 -1.78
N GLU A 58 5.93 -2.76 -2.41
CA GLU A 58 7.17 -3.10 -1.75
C GLU A 58 8.34 -2.35 -2.41
N ASP A 59 9.20 -1.80 -1.57
CA ASP A 59 10.50 -1.26 -1.98
C ASP A 59 11.64 -1.99 -1.29
N GLU A 60 12.83 -1.81 -1.85
CA GLU A 60 14.11 -2.28 -1.32
C GLU A 60 14.88 -1.17 -0.59
N GLY A 61 14.21 -0.08 -0.20
CA GLY A 61 14.80 1.05 0.50
C GLY A 61 15.26 0.72 1.93
N PRO A 62 15.62 1.75 2.73
CA PRO A 62 16.10 1.57 4.10
C PRO A 62 15.02 1.08 5.07
N GLY A 63 13.75 1.17 4.70
CA GLY A 63 12.62 0.83 5.56
C GLY A 63 12.19 1.97 6.48
N ILE A 64 11.39 1.64 7.49
CA ILE A 64 10.79 2.56 8.45
C ILE A 64 11.28 2.21 9.86
N GLU A 65 11.80 3.19 10.58
CA GLU A 65 12.19 2.99 11.97
C GLU A 65 10.99 2.60 12.85
N ALA A 66 11.18 1.65 13.77
CA ALA A 66 10.11 1.10 14.59
C ALA A 66 9.30 2.17 15.36
N VAL A 67 9.96 3.22 15.83
CA VAL A 67 9.33 4.35 16.55
C VAL A 67 8.33 5.15 15.70
N ASN A 68 8.43 5.04 14.37
CA ASN A 68 7.61 5.77 13.42
C ASN A 68 6.42 4.94 12.92
N LEU A 69 6.43 3.61 13.06
CA LEU A 69 5.42 2.70 12.48
C LEU A 69 3.98 3.03 12.92
N GLU A 70 3.79 3.46 14.17
CA GLU A 70 2.47 3.84 14.67
C GLU A 70 1.99 5.20 14.15
N LYS A 71 2.91 6.05 13.69
CA LYS A 71 2.63 7.44 13.29
C LYS A 71 2.57 7.64 11.79
N ILE A 72 3.03 6.67 10.99
CA ILE A 72 3.12 6.84 9.53
C ILE A 72 1.77 7.11 8.85
N PHE A 73 0.66 6.78 9.52
CA PHE A 73 -0.70 7.05 9.04
C PHE A 73 -1.30 8.35 9.62
N ASP A 74 -0.62 9.01 10.54
CA ASP A 74 -1.08 10.28 11.10
C ASP A 74 -0.95 11.39 10.07
N PRO A 75 -1.98 12.24 9.89
CA PRO A 75 -1.89 13.39 9.00
C PRO A 75 -0.71 14.30 9.37
N PHE A 76 0.01 14.76 8.34
CA PHE A 76 1.18 15.65 8.43
C PHE A 76 2.43 15.03 9.06
N PHE A 77 2.39 13.76 9.49
CA PHE A 77 3.59 13.07 9.93
C PHE A 77 4.49 12.76 8.72
N THR A 78 5.75 13.18 8.80
CA THR A 78 6.77 12.81 7.81
C THR A 78 8.16 12.91 8.41
N THR A 79 9.05 12.01 8.00
CA THR A 79 10.49 12.09 8.27
C THR A 79 11.25 12.78 7.13
N ARG A 80 10.54 13.21 6.08
CA ARG A 80 11.13 13.80 4.86
C ARG A 80 11.11 15.33 4.94
N GLU A 81 12.20 15.98 4.55
CA GLU A 81 12.31 17.45 4.55
C GLU A 81 11.29 18.15 3.63
N LYS A 82 10.91 17.51 2.51
CA LYS A 82 9.96 18.05 1.51
C LYS A 82 8.66 17.24 1.40
N GLY A 83 8.32 16.46 2.43
CA GLY A 83 7.09 15.67 2.47
C GLY A 83 5.92 16.47 3.05
N THR A 84 4.71 16.29 2.50
CA THR A 84 3.49 16.86 3.10
C THR A 84 2.97 16.04 4.29
N GLY A 85 3.39 14.78 4.41
CA GLY A 85 2.88 13.84 5.41
C GLY A 85 1.41 13.43 5.22
N LEU A 86 0.82 13.68 4.05
CA LEU A 86 -0.60 13.37 3.81
C LEU A 86 -0.83 12.06 3.04
N GLY A 87 0.16 11.57 2.30
CA GLY A 87 -0.02 10.43 1.38
C GLY A 87 -0.55 9.17 2.04
N LEU A 88 0.12 8.70 3.11
CA LEU A 88 -0.29 7.48 3.82
C LEU A 88 -1.56 7.69 4.67
N ALA A 89 -1.78 8.89 5.20
CA ALA A 89 -3.04 9.22 5.89
C ALA A 89 -4.25 9.13 4.94
N ILE A 90 -4.10 9.62 3.71
CA ILE A 90 -5.11 9.49 2.64
C ILE A 90 -5.32 8.02 2.29
N VAL A 91 -4.24 7.24 2.11
CA VAL A 91 -4.34 5.80 1.84
C VAL A 91 -5.12 5.10 2.95
N HIS A 92 -4.75 5.34 4.21
CA HIS A 92 -5.42 4.75 5.37
C HIS A 92 -6.92 5.07 5.37
N LYS A 93 -7.29 6.33 5.10
CA LYS A 93 -8.69 6.74 5.09
C LYS A 93 -9.50 6.10 3.96
N ILE A 94 -8.92 6.03 2.75
CA ILE A 94 -9.59 5.38 1.60
C ILE A 94 -9.79 3.90 1.89
N VAL A 95 -8.77 3.21 2.40
CA VAL A 95 -8.85 1.78 2.73
C VAL A 95 -9.92 1.53 3.80
N GLU A 96 -9.97 2.36 4.85
CA GLU A 96 -11.02 2.30 5.87
C GLU A 96 -12.43 2.51 5.27
N ASN A 97 -12.60 3.47 4.36
CA ASN A 97 -13.87 3.71 3.68
C ASN A 97 -14.33 2.52 2.83
N HIS A 98 -13.38 1.74 2.30
CA HIS A 98 -13.64 0.48 1.60
C HIS A 98 -13.80 -0.72 2.56
N ARG A 99 -13.89 -0.49 3.88
CA ARG A 99 -13.92 -1.53 4.93
C ARG A 99 -12.72 -2.48 4.88
N GLY A 100 -11.62 -2.00 4.32
CA GLY A 100 -10.38 -2.73 4.21
C GLY A 100 -9.47 -2.51 5.42
N ARG A 101 -8.30 -3.12 5.35
CA ARG A 101 -7.19 -2.90 6.28
C ARG A 101 -5.90 -2.64 5.51
N ILE A 102 -5.01 -1.84 6.10
CA ILE A 102 -3.65 -1.65 5.63
C ILE A 102 -2.68 -2.12 6.71
N GLU A 103 -1.70 -2.92 6.31
CA GLU A 103 -0.65 -3.45 7.15
C GLU A 103 0.70 -3.00 6.59
N VAL A 104 1.67 -2.78 7.46
CA VAL A 104 3.03 -2.40 7.08
C VAL A 104 4.03 -3.40 7.66
N SER A 105 5.04 -3.77 6.88
CA SER A 105 6.16 -4.59 7.33
C SER A 105 7.47 -3.96 6.87
N SER A 106 8.36 -3.65 7.82
CA SER A 106 9.67 -3.08 7.52
C SER A 106 10.72 -3.59 8.52
N PRO A 107 11.66 -4.47 8.09
CA PRO A 107 11.68 -5.12 6.78
C PRO A 107 10.55 -6.16 6.62
N PRO A 108 10.13 -6.47 5.38
CA PRO A 108 9.25 -7.61 5.11
C PRO A 108 9.88 -8.95 5.52
N SER A 109 9.04 -9.95 5.85
CA SER A 109 9.52 -11.28 6.26
C SER A 109 10.45 -11.91 5.21
N GLY A 110 11.64 -12.35 5.65
CA GLY A 110 12.65 -12.96 4.79
C GLY A 110 13.53 -11.96 4.03
N LYS A 111 13.46 -10.67 4.36
CA LYS A 111 14.34 -9.61 3.85
C LYS A 111 15.07 -8.91 4.99
N ASP A 112 16.26 -8.39 4.69
CA ASP A 112 17.07 -7.61 5.64
C ASP A 112 16.74 -6.10 5.61
N HIS A 113 16.10 -5.63 4.53
CA HIS A 113 15.75 -4.23 4.32
C HIS A 113 14.46 -4.10 3.49
N GLY A 114 13.99 -2.87 3.32
CA GLY A 114 12.79 -2.53 2.55
C GLY A 114 11.55 -2.27 3.40
N CYS A 115 10.47 -1.93 2.71
CA CYS A 115 9.16 -1.74 3.31
C CYS A 115 8.09 -2.36 2.41
N ARG A 116 7.11 -3.04 3.00
CA ARG A 116 5.91 -3.53 2.31
C ARG A 116 4.67 -2.94 2.96
N PHE A 117 3.83 -2.30 2.17
CA PHE A 117 2.45 -1.99 2.52
C PHE A 117 1.54 -3.04 1.89
N LEU A 118 0.64 -3.63 2.67
CA LEU A 118 -0.33 -4.64 2.25
C LEU A 118 -1.73 -4.11 2.55
N ILE A 119 -2.53 -3.90 1.51
CA ILE A 119 -3.93 -3.49 1.60
C ILE A 119 -4.80 -4.70 1.32
N THR A 120 -5.81 -4.94 2.15
CA THR A 120 -6.84 -5.95 1.89
C THR A 120 -8.22 -5.30 1.93
N ILE A 121 -9.01 -5.47 0.89
CA ILE A 121 -10.36 -4.90 0.76
C ILE A 121 -11.36 -6.03 0.44
N PRO A 122 -12.52 -6.10 1.13
CA PRO A 122 -13.59 -7.05 0.79
C PRO A 122 -14.18 -6.80 -0.61
N MET A 123 -14.36 -7.87 -1.39
CA MET A 123 -14.98 -7.80 -2.72
C MET A 123 -16.52 -7.93 -2.68
N ASN A 124 -17.09 -8.45 -1.58
CA ASN A 124 -18.52 -8.77 -1.46
C ASN A 124 -19.37 -7.60 -0.92
N LEU A 125 -19.10 -6.37 -1.32
CA LEU A 125 -19.91 -5.22 -0.90
C LEU A 125 -20.71 -4.68 -2.09
N GLU A 126 -22.00 -5.04 -2.13
CA GLU A 126 -23.04 -4.42 -2.98
C GLU A 126 -23.26 -2.91 -2.68
N THR A 127 -22.31 -2.21 -2.07
CA THR A 127 -22.53 -0.84 -1.58
C THR A 127 -21.25 -0.03 -1.58
N ILE A 128 -20.73 0.27 -2.77
CA ILE A 128 -20.00 1.51 -3.02
C ILE A 128 -20.51 2.04 -4.37
N LEU A 129 -21.72 2.63 -4.33
CA LEU A 129 -22.27 3.54 -5.34
C LEU A 129 -22.63 4.83 -4.62
#